data_AF-A0A0S7YKS0-F1
#
_entry.id   AF-A0A0S7YKS0-F1
#
_cell.length_a   1.000
_cell.length_b   1.000
_cell.length_c   1.000
_cell.angle_alpha   90.00
_cell.angle_beta   90.00
_cell.angle_gamma   90.00
#
_symmetry.space_group_name_H-M   'P 1'
#
loop_
_entity.id
_entity.type
_entity.pdbx_description
1 polymer ?
#
loop_
_entity_poly.entity_id
_entity_poly.type
_entity_poly.pdbx_seq_one_letter_code
_entity_poly.pdbx_strand_id
1 'polypeptide(L)'
;MKKREPDLFCISLLLITILLINCSSPNIHIDKSKPLPPVVKLYKHVTVAGGVSGLRDTGVDIERTDSVTILATGSINFCPKPYCPATYQNVTPELGWPLIARVGGKDSHYFRPLVRGQNSGNFSGREGKLYLGYKTGALAFNGAALNPDYYKDDIGAFSVDIIIWANNDYIQIAGFLEKQLARDPENKALEYELARFNMLKRYQIAEQEAEKEAEKTQKEISELQEKAAAQPTSTAENRQVRELEARLASLQATLAELDQMKKQLQQEQQKSEQLT
;
A
#
# COMPACT_ATOMS: atom_id res chain seq x y z
N MET A 1 25.11 -52.24 43.18
CA MET A 1 24.89 -51.58 41.88
C MET A 1 23.42 -51.18 41.78
N LYS A 2 23.10 -49.89 41.88
CA LYS A 2 21.71 -49.37 41.85
C LYS A 2 21.65 -48.35 40.72
N LYS A 3 20.96 -48.69 39.63
CA LYS A 3 20.77 -47.85 38.43
C LYS A 3 19.93 -46.62 38.81
N ARG A 4 20.43 -45.42 38.52
CA ARG A 4 19.64 -44.17 38.52
C ARG A 4 19.01 -44.01 37.13
N GLU A 5 17.70 -43.84 37.08
CA GLU A 5 17.01 -43.30 35.91
C GLU A 5 17.09 -41.76 35.97
N PRO A 6 17.37 -41.06 34.86
CA PRO A 6 17.34 -39.62 34.84
C PRO A 6 15.92 -39.09 34.67
N ASP A 7 15.65 -38.00 35.39
CA ASP A 7 14.39 -37.28 35.49
C ASP A 7 13.78 -36.89 34.13
N LEU A 8 12.66 -37.54 33.79
CA LEU A 8 11.80 -37.21 32.66
C LEU A 8 11.04 -35.87 32.84
N PHE A 9 11.25 -35.18 33.97
CA PHE A 9 10.52 -33.97 34.35
C PHE A 9 11.11 -32.66 33.82
N CYS A 10 12.37 -32.64 33.35
CA CYS A 10 13.00 -31.40 32.86
C CYS A 10 12.78 -31.10 31.36
N ILE A 11 12.34 -32.07 30.55
CA ILE A 11 12.18 -31.87 29.10
C ILE A 11 10.80 -31.25 28.76
N SER A 12 9.80 -31.38 29.64
CA SER A 12 8.45 -30.83 29.45
C SER A 12 8.39 -29.29 29.60
N LEU A 13 9.25 -28.69 30.44
CA LEU A 13 9.19 -27.24 30.71
C LEU A 13 9.85 -26.37 29.63
N LEU A 14 10.67 -26.97 28.75
CA LEU A 14 11.43 -26.26 27.72
C LEU A 14 10.66 -26.13 26.38
N LEU A 15 9.58 -26.89 26.20
CA LEU A 15 8.72 -26.85 25.01
C LEU A 15 7.56 -25.84 25.13
N ILE A 16 7.20 -25.42 26.35
CA ILE A 16 6.09 -24.46 26.57
C ILE A 16 6.56 -23.00 26.47
N THR A 17 7.87 -22.72 26.62
CA THR A 17 8.41 -21.36 26.53
C THR A 17 8.68 -20.88 25.10
N ILE A 18 8.57 -21.74 24.09
CA ILE A 18 8.72 -21.35 22.66
C ILE A 18 7.38 -20.91 22.03
N LEU A 19 6.24 -21.08 22.72
CA LEU A 19 4.90 -20.79 22.20
C LEU A 19 4.39 -19.35 22.44
N LEU A 20 5.20 -18.44 23.00
CA LEU A 20 4.79 -17.04 23.27
C LEU A 20 5.66 -15.99 22.58
N ILE A 21 6.38 -16.36 21.53
CA ILE A 21 6.81 -15.36 20.56
C ILE A 21 5.65 -15.25 19.57
N ASN A 22 4.77 -14.27 19.79
CA ASN A 22 3.87 -13.76 18.76
C ASN A 22 4.74 -13.19 17.63
N CYS A 23 5.33 -14.08 16.82
CA CYS A 23 5.96 -13.74 15.57
C CYS A 23 4.86 -13.14 14.71
N SER A 24 4.84 -11.82 14.59
CA SER A 24 4.03 -11.16 13.59
C SER A 24 4.54 -11.61 12.23
N SER A 25 3.80 -12.49 11.57
CA SER A 25 4.16 -12.93 10.23
C SER A 25 3.95 -11.78 9.26
N PRO A 26 4.90 -11.51 8.34
CA PRO A 26 4.70 -10.53 7.31
C PRO A 26 3.49 -10.90 6.45
N ASN A 27 2.74 -9.91 5.98
CA ASN A 27 1.64 -10.10 5.02
C ASN A 27 2.20 -10.48 3.65
N ILE A 28 3.44 -10.09 3.33
CA ILE A 28 4.10 -10.44 2.07
C ILE A 28 5.24 -11.43 2.30
N HIS A 29 5.24 -12.50 1.52
CA HIS A 29 6.31 -13.47 1.48
C HIS A 29 7.37 -13.09 0.44
N ILE A 30 8.39 -12.36 0.88
CA ILE A 30 9.63 -12.11 0.10
C ILE A 30 10.71 -13.13 0.48
N ASP A 31 11.21 -13.84 -0.53
CA ASP A 31 12.39 -14.68 -0.42
C ASP A 31 13.65 -13.81 -0.37
N LYS A 32 14.21 -13.62 0.84
CA LYS A 32 15.39 -12.78 1.07
C LYS A 32 16.66 -13.30 0.38
N SER A 33 16.67 -14.54 -0.11
CA SER A 33 17.80 -15.08 -0.87
C SER A 33 17.80 -14.68 -2.35
N LYS A 34 16.70 -14.08 -2.82
CA LYS A 34 16.51 -13.65 -4.20
C LYS A 34 16.46 -12.13 -4.30
N PRO A 35 16.80 -11.56 -5.47
CA PRO A 35 16.53 -10.17 -5.73
C PRO A 35 15.03 -9.89 -5.61
N LEU A 36 14.69 -8.66 -5.22
CA LEU A 36 13.30 -8.22 -5.20
C LEU A 36 12.69 -8.31 -6.60
N PRO A 37 11.38 -8.62 -6.72
CA PRO A 37 10.69 -8.52 -8.00
C PRO A 37 10.88 -7.12 -8.62
N PRO A 38 11.04 -6.99 -9.95
CA PRO A 38 11.37 -5.71 -10.59
C PRO A 38 10.38 -4.56 -10.31
N VAL A 39 9.12 -4.90 -10.00
CA VAL A 39 8.08 -3.91 -9.65
C VAL A 39 8.24 -3.32 -8.25
N VAL A 40 9.05 -3.94 -7.38
CA VAL A 40 9.30 -3.52 -6.00
C VAL A 40 10.67 -2.85 -5.89
N LYS A 41 10.71 -1.54 -5.64
CA LYS A 41 11.95 -0.79 -5.36
C LYS A 41 12.53 -1.20 -4.02
N LEU A 42 11.67 -1.26 -3.00
CA LEU A 42 12.05 -1.60 -1.64
C LEU A 42 10.90 -2.35 -0.95
N TYR A 43 11.27 -3.34 -0.15
CA TYR A 43 10.36 -4.03 0.74
C TYR A 43 10.94 -4.09 2.16
N LYS A 44 10.13 -3.75 3.16
CA LYS A 44 10.49 -3.84 4.56
C LYS A 44 9.31 -4.32 5.39
N HIS A 45 9.54 -5.37 6.16
CA HIS A 45 8.65 -5.77 7.24
C HIS A 45 9.10 -5.15 8.57
N VAL A 46 8.17 -4.59 9.34
CA VAL A 46 8.40 -4.09 10.70
C VAL A 46 7.26 -4.49 11.64
N THR A 47 7.63 -4.72 12.91
CA THR A 47 6.67 -4.98 13.99
C THR A 47 6.50 -3.72 14.83
N VAL A 48 5.26 -3.25 14.97
CA VAL A 48 4.91 -2.19 15.93
C VAL A 48 4.37 -2.87 17.18
N ALA A 49 5.24 -3.09 18.17
CA ALA A 49 4.88 -3.78 19.41
C ALA A 49 4.13 -2.85 20.38
N GLY A 50 3.13 -3.41 21.07
CA GLY A 50 2.55 -2.82 22.28
C GLY A 50 3.59 -2.70 23.39
N GLY A 51 3.32 -1.84 24.39
CA GLY A 51 4.24 -1.58 25.49
C GLY A 51 5.18 -0.40 25.22
N VAL A 52 5.15 0.15 24.01
CA VAL A 52 6.13 1.10 23.51
C VAL A 52 5.45 2.37 23.05
N SER A 53 5.72 3.48 23.74
CA SER A 53 5.23 4.79 23.32
C SER A 53 6.02 5.40 22.16
N GLY A 54 5.33 6.13 21.29
CA GLY A 54 5.93 6.99 20.27
C GLY A 54 6.25 6.31 18.95
N LEU A 55 6.92 7.06 18.06
CA LEU A 55 7.30 6.64 16.72
C LEU A 55 8.74 6.12 16.68
N ARG A 56 8.98 5.02 15.95
CA ARG A 56 10.30 4.42 15.76
C ARG A 56 10.74 4.48 14.30
N ASP A 57 12.03 4.71 14.09
CA ASP A 57 12.63 4.68 12.76
C ASP A 57 12.47 3.28 12.16
N THR A 58 11.90 3.20 10.96
CA THR A 58 11.71 1.94 10.24
C THR A 58 12.96 1.50 9.47
N GLY A 59 13.93 2.41 9.31
CA GLY A 59 15.08 2.26 8.42
C GLY A 59 14.73 2.42 6.94
N VAL A 60 13.55 2.96 6.62
CA VAL A 60 13.12 3.26 5.25
C VAL A 60 13.21 4.76 5.02
N ASP A 61 13.99 5.15 4.02
CA ASP A 61 14.04 6.51 3.50
C ASP A 61 13.11 6.61 2.28
N ILE A 62 12.26 7.64 2.27
CA ILE A 62 11.27 7.87 1.22
C ILE A 62 11.71 9.07 0.38
N GLU A 63 11.74 8.91 -0.94
CA GLU A 63 11.94 9.99 -1.88
C GLU A 63 10.60 10.65 -2.25
N ARG A 64 10.62 11.92 -2.62
CA ARG A 64 9.39 12.67 -2.94
C ARG A 64 8.54 12.03 -4.04
N THR A 65 9.18 11.34 -4.98
CA THR A 65 8.52 10.66 -6.11
C THR A 65 8.08 9.25 -5.80
N ASP A 66 8.40 8.71 -4.62
CA ASP A 66 8.08 7.33 -4.27
C ASP A 66 6.57 7.14 -4.08
N SER A 67 6.10 6.00 -4.61
CA SER A 67 4.77 5.48 -4.39
C SER A 67 4.86 4.40 -3.30
N VAL A 68 4.28 4.68 -2.14
CA VAL A 68 4.42 3.84 -0.94
C VAL A 68 3.10 3.19 -0.60
N THR A 69 3.13 1.88 -0.36
CA THR A 69 2.02 1.10 0.22
C THR A 69 2.41 0.61 1.62
N ILE A 70 1.49 0.76 2.57
CA ILE A 70 1.56 0.16 3.90
C ILE A 70 0.44 -0.87 4.02
N LEU A 71 0.81 -2.13 4.29
CA LEU A 71 -0.12 -3.19 4.66
C LEU A 71 0.03 -3.44 6.16
N ALA A 72 -1.06 -3.48 6.92
CA ALA A 72 -0.98 -3.69 8.35
C ALA A 72 -2.06 -4.67 8.85
N THR A 73 -1.62 -5.63 9.66
CA THR A 73 -2.50 -6.60 10.34
C THR A 73 -2.07 -6.78 11.79
N GLY A 74 -2.72 -7.69 12.51
CA GLY A 74 -2.48 -7.95 13.92
C GLY A 74 -3.35 -7.11 14.85
N SER A 75 -3.06 -7.13 16.14
CA SER A 75 -3.83 -6.42 17.14
C SER A 75 -3.03 -6.09 18.38
N ILE A 76 -3.44 -5.02 19.06
CA ILE A 76 -2.91 -4.61 20.36
C ILE A 76 -4.08 -4.47 21.34
N ASN A 77 -3.90 -4.94 22.57
CA ASN A 77 -4.79 -4.64 23.69
C ASN A 77 -4.21 -3.46 24.45
N PHE A 78 -4.90 -2.31 24.44
CA PHE A 78 -4.49 -1.05 25.07
C PHE A 78 -4.78 -0.98 26.59
N CYS A 79 -5.43 -2.02 27.11
CA CYS A 79 -5.50 -2.28 28.54
C CYS A 79 -5.93 -3.73 28.71
N PRO A 80 -5.01 -4.69 28.87
CA PRO A 80 -5.36 -6.11 28.95
C PRO A 80 -6.04 -6.52 30.26
N LYS A 81 -6.36 -5.57 31.14
CA LYS A 81 -6.97 -5.86 32.45
C LYS A 81 -8.47 -6.17 32.28
N PRO A 82 -9.05 -7.11 33.06
CA PRO A 82 -10.43 -7.58 32.89
C PRO A 82 -11.51 -6.50 33.03
N TYR A 83 -11.21 -5.43 33.77
CA TYR A 83 -12.14 -4.33 34.03
C TYR A 83 -12.07 -3.22 32.96
N CYS A 84 -11.14 -3.32 32.00
CA CYS A 84 -11.04 -2.33 30.94
C CYS A 84 -12.12 -2.52 29.88
N PRO A 85 -12.64 -1.43 29.28
CA PRO A 85 -13.70 -1.53 28.28
C PRO A 85 -13.27 -2.42 27.10
N ALA A 86 -14.21 -3.21 26.58
CA ALA A 86 -13.97 -4.09 25.44
C ALA A 86 -13.41 -3.35 24.20
N THR A 87 -13.67 -2.05 24.09
CA THR A 87 -13.13 -1.19 23.01
C THR A 87 -11.61 -1.02 23.05
N TYR A 88 -10.95 -1.36 24.16
CA TYR A 88 -9.49 -1.37 24.29
C TYR A 88 -8.89 -2.77 24.12
N GLN A 89 -9.72 -3.77 23.83
CA GLN A 89 -9.30 -5.12 23.48
C GLN A 89 -9.32 -5.29 21.96
N ASN A 90 -8.37 -6.07 21.44
CA ASN A 90 -8.22 -6.41 20.05
C ASN A 90 -8.31 -5.18 19.13
N VAL A 91 -7.60 -4.11 19.49
CA VAL A 91 -7.53 -2.90 18.66
C VAL A 91 -6.70 -3.23 17.44
N THR A 92 -7.29 -3.12 16.25
CA THR A 92 -6.65 -3.51 14.99
C THR A 92 -6.35 -2.29 14.10
N PRO A 93 -5.38 -2.36 13.17
CA PRO A 93 -5.02 -1.24 12.30
C PRO A 93 -6.18 -0.71 11.45
N GLU A 94 -7.15 -1.56 11.09
CA GLU A 94 -8.31 -1.21 10.25
C GLU A 94 -9.24 -0.18 10.89
N LEU A 95 -9.11 0.07 12.19
CA LEU A 95 -9.83 1.17 12.84
C LEU A 95 -9.32 2.53 12.35
N GLY A 96 -8.18 2.59 11.66
CA GLY A 96 -7.59 3.75 10.99
C GLY A 96 -6.88 4.74 11.92
N TRP A 97 -7.32 4.83 13.17
CA TRP A 97 -6.68 5.68 14.19
C TRP A 97 -5.54 5.03 15.00
N PRO A 98 -5.42 3.69 15.17
CA PRO A 98 -4.42 3.12 16.06
C PRO A 98 -3.00 3.15 15.51
N LEU A 99 -2.80 2.83 14.23
CA LEU A 99 -1.49 2.89 13.59
C LEU A 99 -1.21 4.35 13.18
N ILE A 100 -0.01 4.84 13.45
CA ILE A 100 0.43 6.19 13.09
C ILE A 100 1.78 6.14 12.39
N ALA A 101 1.99 7.10 11.50
CA ALA A 101 3.20 7.24 10.71
C ALA A 101 3.71 8.69 10.72
N ARG A 102 4.98 8.88 10.44
CA ARG A 102 5.57 10.20 10.14
C ARG A 102 6.66 10.02 9.09
N VAL A 103 6.70 10.92 8.11
CA VAL A 103 7.80 11.02 7.16
C VAL A 103 8.58 12.30 7.43
N GLY A 104 9.90 12.20 7.55
CA GLY A 104 10.79 13.31 7.84
C GLY A 104 11.12 13.49 9.33
N GLY A 105 11.54 14.70 9.70
CA GLY A 105 12.12 15.01 11.01
C GLY A 105 11.12 15.18 12.16
N LYS A 106 11.62 15.67 13.31
CA LYS A 106 10.80 15.94 14.50
C LYS A 106 9.77 17.06 14.31
N ASP A 107 9.95 17.89 13.30
CA ASP A 107 9.06 19.00 12.95
C ASP A 107 7.96 18.59 11.95
N SER A 108 8.00 17.34 11.47
CA SER A 108 6.94 16.80 10.61
C SER A 108 5.73 16.35 11.43
N HIS A 109 4.54 16.62 10.91
CA HIS A 109 3.30 16.07 11.43
C HIS A 109 3.28 14.54 11.30
N TYR A 110 2.79 13.86 12.33
CA TYR A 110 2.34 12.48 12.15
C TYR A 110 1.03 12.46 11.34
N PHE A 111 0.73 11.31 10.73
CA PHE A 111 -0.52 11.05 10.02
C PHE A 111 -0.97 9.62 10.29
N ARG A 112 -2.19 9.30 9.87
CA ARG A 112 -2.74 7.94 9.92
C ARG A 112 -2.51 7.28 8.56
N PRO A 113 -1.67 6.23 8.48
CA PRO A 113 -1.37 5.62 7.20
C PRO A 113 -2.54 4.80 6.65
N LEU A 114 -3.50 4.37 7.49
CA LEU A 114 -4.69 3.63 7.08
C LEU A 114 -5.94 4.46 7.38
N VAL A 115 -6.91 4.44 6.47
CA VAL A 115 -8.24 5.01 6.71
C VAL A 115 -9.12 3.96 7.39
N ARG A 116 -10.09 4.39 8.19
CA ARG A 116 -11.02 3.49 8.88
C ARG A 116 -11.74 2.57 7.88
N GLY A 117 -11.73 1.28 8.16
CA GLY A 117 -12.30 0.22 7.32
C GLY A 117 -11.37 -0.25 6.19
N GLN A 118 -10.19 0.34 6.05
CA GLN A 118 -9.18 -0.10 5.09
C GLN A 118 -8.09 -0.92 5.81
N ASN A 119 -7.65 -2.01 5.17
CA ASN A 119 -6.60 -2.89 5.68
C ASN A 119 -5.20 -2.53 5.14
N SER A 120 -5.14 -1.51 4.29
CA SER A 120 -3.92 -0.97 3.72
C SER A 120 -4.06 0.52 3.48
N GLY A 121 -2.93 1.18 3.20
CA GLY A 121 -2.92 2.58 2.83
C GLY A 121 -1.79 2.88 1.87
N ASN A 122 -1.98 3.95 1.11
CA ASN A 122 -1.03 4.39 0.10
C ASN A 122 -0.74 5.87 0.30
N PHE A 123 0.47 6.32 0.02
CA PHE A 123 0.80 7.74 -0.02
C PHE A 123 2.00 8.01 -0.94
N SER A 124 2.14 9.26 -1.35
CA SER A 124 3.26 9.76 -2.15
C SER A 124 3.50 11.25 -1.87
N GLY A 125 4.55 11.83 -2.47
CA GLY A 125 4.81 13.28 -2.36
C GLY A 125 5.43 13.74 -1.03
N ARG A 126 5.82 12.80 -0.15
CA ARG A 126 6.53 13.05 1.12
C ARG A 126 7.98 12.62 0.98
N GLU A 127 8.88 13.23 1.74
CA GLU A 127 10.32 12.94 1.66
C GLU A 127 10.97 12.83 3.04
N GLY A 128 11.88 11.87 3.19
CA GLY A 128 12.68 11.62 4.38
C GLY A 128 12.40 10.29 5.04
N LYS A 129 12.93 10.11 6.26
CA LYS A 129 12.81 8.88 7.05
C LYS A 129 11.36 8.58 7.41
N LEU A 130 10.94 7.34 7.21
CA LEU A 130 9.65 6.83 7.68
C LEU A 130 9.77 6.33 9.13
N TYR A 131 8.88 6.81 9.97
CA TYR A 131 8.69 6.36 11.34
C TYR A 131 7.30 5.78 11.51
N LEU A 132 7.19 4.69 12.28
CA LEU A 132 5.92 4.06 12.62
C LEU A 132 5.78 3.87 14.12
N GLY A 133 4.54 3.89 14.59
CA GLY A 133 4.18 3.66 15.98
C GLY A 133 2.69 3.47 16.11
N TYR A 134 2.17 3.51 17.32
CA TYR A 134 0.74 3.41 17.55
C TYR A 134 0.26 4.45 18.57
N LYS A 135 -1.06 4.65 18.60
CA LYS A 135 -1.73 5.62 19.45
C LYS A 135 -2.70 4.92 20.39
N THR A 136 -2.42 4.96 21.69
CA THR A 136 -3.39 4.66 22.75
C THR A 136 -3.95 5.95 23.36
N GLY A 137 -3.10 6.96 23.54
CA GLY A 137 -3.44 8.22 24.21
C GLY A 137 -3.28 9.46 23.34
N ALA A 138 -3.26 10.63 23.98
CA ALA A 138 -3.02 11.90 23.31
C ALA A 138 -1.56 11.99 22.82
N LEU A 139 -1.39 12.59 21.64
CA LEU A 139 -0.09 12.75 20.98
C LEU A 139 0.21 14.24 20.78
N ALA A 140 1.50 14.58 20.82
CA ALA A 140 1.99 15.82 20.28
C ALA A 140 1.90 15.81 18.74
N PHE A 141 2.04 17.00 18.15
CA PHE A 141 2.06 17.24 16.71
C PHE A 141 2.90 16.25 15.90
N ASN A 142 4.05 15.84 16.44
CA ASN A 142 5.03 15.00 15.76
C ASN A 142 4.89 13.50 16.07
N GLY A 143 3.82 13.11 16.77
CA GLY A 143 3.53 11.72 17.12
C GLY A 143 4.16 11.25 18.44
N ALA A 144 4.84 12.12 19.19
CA ALA A 144 5.30 11.79 20.53
C ALA A 144 4.12 11.62 21.49
N ALA A 145 4.13 10.58 22.32
CA ALA A 145 3.11 10.39 23.35
C ALA A 145 3.21 11.49 24.42
N LEU A 146 2.10 12.16 24.73
CA LEU A 146 2.07 13.14 25.82
C LEU A 146 2.18 12.46 27.20
N ASN A 147 1.63 11.25 27.32
CA ASN A 147 1.70 10.41 28.51
C ASN A 147 2.25 9.01 28.14
N PRO A 148 3.57 8.81 28.13
CA PRO A 148 4.19 7.52 27.78
C PRO A 148 3.74 6.35 28.64
N ASP A 149 3.44 6.59 29.92
CA ASP A 149 3.04 5.55 30.88
C ASP A 149 1.72 4.84 30.51
N TYR A 150 0.89 5.44 29.66
CA TYR A 150 -0.35 4.81 29.18
C TYR A 150 -0.09 3.59 28.29
N TYR A 151 1.11 3.49 27.73
CA TYR A 151 1.45 2.47 26.74
C TYR A 151 2.02 1.21 27.39
N LYS A 152 2.52 1.30 28.63
CA LYS A 152 3.38 0.27 29.26
C LYS A 152 2.70 -1.08 29.46
N ASP A 153 1.39 -1.07 29.67
CA ASP A 153 0.59 -2.27 29.91
C ASP A 153 0.03 -2.84 28.60
N ASP A 154 0.25 -2.17 27.45
CA ASP A 154 -0.30 -2.60 26.17
C ASP A 154 0.41 -3.87 25.69
N ILE A 155 -0.35 -4.84 25.18
CA ILE A 155 0.19 -6.13 24.72
C ILE A 155 -0.29 -6.46 23.31
N GLY A 156 0.52 -7.21 22.57
CA GLY A 156 0.27 -7.52 21.17
C GLY A 156 1.16 -6.71 20.23
N ALA A 157 0.87 -6.76 18.94
CA ALA A 157 1.64 -6.04 17.93
C ALA A 157 0.87 -5.88 16.62
N PHE A 158 1.22 -4.84 15.87
CA PHE A 158 0.90 -4.76 14.46
C PHE A 158 2.04 -5.32 13.60
N SER A 159 1.65 -6.12 12.61
CA SER A 159 2.50 -6.66 11.56
C SER A 159 2.42 -5.73 10.35
N VAL A 160 3.47 -4.96 10.07
CA VAL A 160 3.42 -3.90 9.05
C VAL A 160 4.42 -4.16 7.93
N ASP A 161 3.92 -4.25 6.70
CA ASP A 161 4.76 -4.27 5.51
C ASP A 161 4.74 -2.92 4.81
N ILE A 162 5.93 -2.47 4.45
CA ILE A 162 6.18 -1.24 3.70
C ILE A 162 6.72 -1.65 2.35
N ILE A 163 6.04 -1.21 1.30
CA ILE A 163 6.43 -1.44 -0.10
C ILE A 163 6.64 -0.07 -0.74
N ILE A 164 7.80 0.12 -1.35
CA ILE A 164 8.01 1.21 -2.30
C ILE A 164 8.01 0.60 -3.69
N TRP A 165 7.11 1.06 -4.55
CA TRP A 165 7.01 0.56 -5.91
C TRP A 165 8.08 1.20 -6.80
N ALA A 166 8.66 0.41 -7.71
CA ALA A 166 9.68 0.89 -8.64
C ALA A 166 9.11 1.82 -9.73
N ASN A 167 7.84 1.62 -10.07
CA ASN A 167 7.09 2.41 -11.03
C ASN A 167 5.59 2.24 -10.77
N ASN A 168 4.78 3.02 -11.48
CA ASN A 168 3.32 2.94 -11.42
C ASN A 168 2.75 1.96 -12.46
N ASP A 169 3.44 0.85 -12.76
CA ASP A 169 2.91 -0.21 -13.63
C ASP A 169 1.90 -1.07 -12.85
N TYR A 170 0.65 -0.63 -12.83
CA TYR A 170 -0.42 -1.26 -12.07
C TYR A 170 -0.75 -2.68 -12.54
N ILE A 171 -0.43 -3.02 -13.80
CA ILE A 171 -0.53 -4.40 -14.30
C ILE A 171 0.45 -5.30 -13.55
N GLN A 172 1.71 -4.89 -13.45
CA GLN A 172 2.73 -5.65 -12.72
C GLN A 172 2.48 -5.65 -11.21
N ILE A 173 2.04 -4.52 -10.63
CA ILE A 173 1.72 -4.43 -9.21
C ILE A 173 0.58 -5.38 -8.84
N ALA A 174 -0.54 -5.33 -9.57
CA ALA A 174 -1.66 -6.23 -9.35
C ALA A 174 -1.23 -7.70 -9.51
N GLY A 175 -0.46 -8.03 -10.55
CA GLY A 175 0.06 -9.38 -10.75
C GLY A 175 1.02 -9.86 -9.65
N PHE A 176 1.75 -8.94 -9.02
CA PHE A 176 2.54 -9.25 -7.82
C PHE A 176 1.64 -9.53 -6.61
N LEU A 177 0.66 -8.67 -6.34
CA LEU A 177 -0.27 -8.83 -5.21
C LEU A 177 -1.15 -10.08 -5.35
N GLU A 178 -1.62 -10.41 -6.55
CA GLU A 178 -2.35 -11.66 -6.85
C GLU A 178 -1.53 -12.89 -6.41
N LYS A 179 -0.23 -12.91 -6.72
CA LYS A 179 0.66 -14.01 -6.32
C LYS A 179 0.88 -14.08 -4.81
N GLN A 180 0.83 -12.95 -4.10
CA GLN A 180 0.93 -12.93 -2.64
C GLN A 180 -0.38 -13.41 -2.01
N LEU A 181 -1.53 -12.90 -2.47
CA LEU A 181 -2.84 -13.32 -1.97
C LEU A 181 -3.10 -14.81 -2.22
N ALA A 182 -2.64 -15.36 -3.35
CA ALA A 182 -2.74 -16.80 -3.61
C ALA A 182 -1.98 -17.67 -2.59
N ARG A 183 -1.00 -17.11 -1.87
CA ARG A 183 -0.25 -17.81 -0.81
C ARG A 183 -0.91 -17.67 0.56
N ASP A 184 -1.61 -16.57 0.79
CA ASP A 184 -2.34 -16.28 2.02
C ASP A 184 -3.74 -15.72 1.67
N PRO A 185 -4.70 -16.59 1.28
CA PRO A 185 -6.00 -16.15 0.75
C PRO A 185 -6.89 -15.42 1.76
N GLU A 186 -6.60 -15.54 3.06
CA GLU A 186 -7.37 -14.89 4.13
C GLU A 186 -6.82 -13.50 4.48
N ASN A 187 -5.76 -13.06 3.79
CA ASN A 187 -5.11 -11.79 4.07
C ASN A 187 -5.93 -10.60 3.56
N LYS A 188 -6.73 -10.02 4.44
CA LYS A 188 -7.60 -8.87 4.14
C LYS A 188 -6.83 -7.63 3.64
N ALA A 189 -5.60 -7.42 4.09
CA ALA A 189 -4.77 -6.30 3.62
C ALA A 189 -4.38 -6.48 2.15
N LEU A 190 -3.97 -7.69 1.76
CA LEU A 190 -3.69 -8.01 0.36
C LEU A 190 -4.94 -8.00 -0.51
N GLU A 191 -6.06 -8.53 -0.01
CA GLU A 191 -7.33 -8.54 -0.76
C GLU A 191 -7.79 -7.11 -1.08
N TYR A 192 -7.81 -6.23 -0.06
CA TYR A 192 -8.19 -4.83 -0.23
C TYR A 192 -7.25 -4.10 -1.20
N GLU A 193 -5.93 -4.26 -1.02
CA GLU A 193 -4.95 -3.59 -1.86
C GLU A 193 -5.00 -4.10 -3.31
N LEU A 194 -5.21 -5.40 -3.51
CA LEU A 194 -5.37 -5.98 -4.83
C LEU A 194 -6.62 -5.45 -5.54
N ALA A 195 -7.76 -5.34 -4.85
CA ALA A 195 -8.98 -4.79 -5.43
C ALA A 195 -8.75 -3.37 -5.97
N ARG A 196 -8.03 -2.54 -5.19
CA ARG A 196 -7.62 -1.19 -5.59
C ARG A 196 -6.73 -1.21 -6.83
N PHE A 197 -5.63 -1.97 -6.83
CA PHE A 197 -4.73 -2.00 -7.99
C PHE A 197 -5.36 -2.65 -9.22
N ASN A 198 -6.33 -3.55 -9.06
CA ASN A 198 -7.11 -4.07 -10.18
C ASN A 198 -7.99 -2.99 -10.83
N MET A 199 -8.52 -2.04 -10.05
CA MET A 199 -9.21 -0.87 -10.61
C MET A 199 -8.24 0.01 -11.40
N LEU A 200 -7.06 0.33 -10.85
CA LEU A 200 -6.04 1.14 -11.53
C LEU A 200 -5.50 0.45 -12.80
N LYS A 201 -5.29 -0.86 -12.74
CA LYS A 201 -4.93 -1.72 -13.87
C LYS A 201 -5.93 -1.59 -15.02
N ARG A 202 -7.24 -1.57 -14.75
CA ARG A 202 -8.27 -1.39 -15.79
C ARG A 202 -8.13 -0.04 -16.49
N TYR A 203 -7.88 1.04 -15.76
CA TYR A 203 -7.65 2.36 -16.36
C TYR A 203 -6.37 2.39 -17.20
N GLN A 204 -5.29 1.78 -16.72
CA GLN A 204 -4.03 1.70 -17.48
C GLN A 204 -4.20 0.90 -18.79
N ILE A 205 -4.95 -0.21 -18.77
CA ILE A 205 -5.24 -0.98 -19.98
C ILE A 205 -6.08 -0.15 -20.96
N ALA A 206 -7.15 0.51 -20.50
CA ALA A 206 -7.99 1.34 -21.34
C ALA A 206 -7.22 2.51 -21.98
N GLU A 207 -6.32 3.14 -21.22
CA GLU A 207 -5.42 4.19 -21.71
C GLU A 207 -4.48 3.65 -22.80
N GLN A 208 -3.80 2.52 -22.55
CA GLN A 208 -2.90 1.90 -23.53
C GLN A 208 -3.63 1.51 -24.83
N GLU A 209 -4.86 1.01 -24.74
CA GLU A 209 -5.69 0.68 -25.90
C GLU A 209 -6.09 1.94 -26.69
N ALA A 210 -6.55 2.98 -26.00
CA ALA A 210 -6.93 4.26 -26.61
C ALA A 210 -5.74 4.99 -27.24
N GLU A 211 -4.57 4.97 -26.60
CA GLU A 211 -3.32 5.52 -27.16
C GLU A 211 -2.91 4.79 -28.43
N LYS A 212 -2.94 3.46 -28.43
CA LYS A 212 -2.58 2.64 -29.59
C LYS A 212 -3.54 2.86 -30.76
N GLU A 213 -4.83 3.02 -30.48
CA GLU A 213 -5.83 3.35 -31.48
C GLU A 213 -5.60 4.76 -32.04
N ALA A 214 -5.33 5.75 -31.17
CA ALA A 214 -5.05 7.11 -31.57
C ALA A 214 -3.79 7.20 -32.46
N GLU A 215 -2.72 6.50 -32.11
CA GLU A 215 -1.50 6.40 -32.93
C GLU A 215 -1.77 5.80 -34.31
N LYS A 216 -2.59 4.75 -34.37
CA LYS A 216 -2.97 4.11 -35.64
C LYS A 216 -3.79 5.07 -36.50
N THR A 217 -4.80 5.73 -35.92
CA THR A 217 -5.63 6.71 -36.62
C THR A 217 -4.80 7.89 -37.11
N GLN A 218 -3.85 8.39 -36.31
CA GLN A 218 -2.94 9.46 -36.71
C GLN A 218 -2.07 9.06 -37.91
N LYS A 219 -1.57 7.82 -37.94
CA LYS A 219 -0.82 7.28 -39.09
C LYS A 219 -1.70 7.19 -40.34
N GLU A 220 -2.91 6.65 -40.23
CA GLU A 220 -3.86 6.56 -41.35
C GLU A 220 -4.22 7.94 -41.93
N ILE A 221 -4.45 8.95 -41.08
CA ILE A 221 -4.68 10.34 -41.52
C ILE A 221 -3.45 10.87 -42.28
N SER A 222 -2.25 10.67 -41.73
CA SER A 222 -1.01 11.19 -42.33
C SER A 222 -0.76 10.56 -43.71
N GLU A 223 -0.95 9.24 -43.85
CA GLU A 223 -0.82 8.54 -45.13
C GLU A 223 -1.84 9.02 -46.18
N LEU A 224 -3.09 9.28 -45.77
CA LEU A 224 -4.12 9.80 -46.66
C LEU A 224 -3.84 11.25 -47.08
N GLN A 225 -3.32 12.08 -46.17
CA GLN A 225 -2.93 13.47 -46.46
C GLN A 225 -1.72 13.54 -47.39
N GLU A 226 -0.72 12.66 -47.22
CA GLU A 226 0.41 12.55 -48.15
C GLU A 226 -0.02 12.13 -49.56
N LYS A 227 -0.95 11.16 -49.65
CA LYS A 227 -1.56 10.78 -50.95
C LYS A 227 -2.33 11.94 -51.57
N ALA A 228 -3.07 12.71 -50.78
CA ALA A 228 -3.79 13.90 -51.22
C ALA A 228 -2.89 15.04 -51.70
N ALA A 229 -1.68 15.15 -51.14
CA ALA A 229 -0.68 16.10 -51.60
C ALA A 229 -0.03 15.67 -52.93
N ALA A 230 0.02 14.37 -53.21
CA ALA A 230 0.62 13.81 -54.41
C ALA A 230 -0.34 13.70 -55.61
N GLN A 231 -1.65 13.52 -55.37
CA GLN A 231 -2.68 13.36 -56.40
C GLN A 231 -4.01 14.00 -55.97
N PRO A 232 -4.85 14.48 -56.91
CA PRO A 232 -6.17 15.01 -56.57
C PRO A 232 -7.03 13.95 -55.89
N THR A 233 -7.35 14.17 -54.60
CA THR A 233 -8.16 13.27 -53.78
C THR A 233 -9.62 13.28 -54.18
N SER A 234 -10.24 12.10 -54.11
CA SER A 234 -11.68 11.92 -54.28
C SER A 234 -12.47 12.50 -53.09
N THR A 235 -13.73 12.86 -53.34
CA THR A 235 -14.68 13.27 -52.28
C THR A 235 -14.84 12.19 -51.19
N ALA A 236 -14.65 10.91 -51.53
CA ALA A 236 -14.70 9.80 -50.60
C ALA A 236 -13.50 9.78 -49.65
N GLU A 237 -12.27 10.02 -50.15
CA GLU A 237 -11.07 10.10 -49.32
C GLU A 237 -11.10 11.31 -48.38
N ASN A 238 -11.58 12.47 -48.86
CA ASN A 238 -11.76 13.65 -48.01
C ASN A 238 -12.81 13.43 -46.90
N ARG A 239 -13.85 12.62 -47.17
CA ARG A 239 -14.82 12.23 -46.15
C ARG A 239 -14.21 11.26 -45.13
N GLN A 240 -13.41 10.30 -45.60
CA GLN A 240 -12.71 9.35 -44.73
C GLN A 240 -11.72 10.07 -43.80
N VAL A 241 -10.97 11.05 -44.29
CA VAL A 241 -10.07 11.87 -43.45
C VAL A 241 -10.86 12.57 -42.33
N ARG A 242 -12.00 13.20 -42.64
CA ARG A 242 -12.85 13.85 -41.62
C ARG A 242 -13.40 12.88 -40.59
N GLU A 243 -13.79 11.67 -41.01
CA GLU A 243 -14.27 10.64 -40.09
C GLU A 243 -13.14 10.15 -39.16
N LEU A 244 -11.92 9.99 -39.68
CA LEU A 244 -10.74 9.64 -38.88
C LEU A 244 -10.34 10.77 -37.93
N GLU A 245 -10.37 12.03 -38.36
CA GLU A 245 -10.11 13.20 -37.52
C GLU A 245 -11.13 13.30 -36.37
N ALA A 246 -12.41 13.05 -36.64
CA ALA A 246 -13.45 13.02 -35.62
C ALA A 246 -13.22 11.86 -34.62
N ARG A 247 -12.79 10.68 -35.10
CA ARG A 247 -12.44 9.55 -34.25
C ARG A 247 -11.22 9.85 -33.37
N LEU A 248 -10.19 10.47 -33.92
CA LEU A 248 -9.00 10.87 -33.18
C LEU A 248 -9.34 11.87 -32.07
N ALA A 249 -10.18 12.87 -32.37
CA ALA A 249 -10.65 13.83 -31.38
C ALA A 249 -11.43 13.15 -30.24
N SER A 250 -12.26 12.16 -30.56
CA SER A 250 -12.98 11.35 -29.56
C SER A 250 -12.06 10.52 -28.66
N LEU A 251 -11.01 9.90 -29.24
CA LEU A 251 -10.02 9.15 -28.48
C LEU A 251 -9.20 10.06 -27.56
N GLN A 252 -8.80 11.24 -28.04
CA GLN A 252 -8.12 12.24 -27.22
C GLN A 252 -8.98 12.74 -26.05
N ALA A 253 -10.30 12.92 -26.28
CA ALA A 253 -11.23 13.25 -25.21
C ALA A 253 -11.34 12.14 -24.17
N THR A 254 -11.42 10.88 -24.62
CA THR A 254 -11.42 9.70 -23.72
C THR A 254 -10.15 9.63 -22.87
N LEU A 255 -8.98 9.86 -23.48
CA LEU A 255 -7.70 9.89 -22.76
C LEU A 255 -7.67 11.00 -21.69
N ALA A 256 -8.17 12.19 -22.02
CA ALA A 256 -8.28 13.29 -21.06
C ALA A 256 -9.23 12.95 -19.89
N GLU A 257 -10.34 12.26 -20.17
CA GLU A 257 -11.28 11.80 -19.13
C GLU A 257 -10.64 10.75 -18.21
N LEU A 258 -9.90 9.78 -18.77
CA LEU A 258 -9.15 8.78 -18.01
C LEU A 258 -8.11 9.42 -17.08
N ASP A 259 -7.35 10.40 -17.57
CA ASP A 259 -6.39 11.16 -16.77
C ASP A 259 -7.08 11.95 -15.64
N GLN A 260 -8.22 12.59 -15.93
CA GLN A 260 -9.01 13.29 -14.93
C GLN A 260 -9.53 12.34 -13.83
N MET A 261 -10.03 11.16 -14.20
CA MET A 261 -10.48 10.15 -13.23
C MET A 261 -9.35 9.68 -12.32
N LYS A 262 -8.15 9.42 -12.87
CA LYS A 262 -6.96 9.07 -12.07
C LYS A 262 -6.58 10.18 -11.10
N LYS A 263 -6.59 11.44 -11.54
CA LYS A 263 -6.33 12.60 -10.69
C LYS A 263 -7.37 12.74 -9.58
N GLN A 264 -8.65 12.52 -9.87
CA GLN A 264 -9.71 12.57 -8.87
C GLN A 264 -9.52 11.48 -7.81
N LEU A 265 -9.19 10.26 -8.21
CA LEU A 265 -8.88 9.17 -7.27
C LEU A 265 -7.71 9.52 -6.35
N GLN A 266 -6.64 10.13 -6.88
CA GLN A 266 -5.52 10.61 -6.07
C GLN A 266 -5.93 11.74 -5.12
N GLN A 267 -6.79 12.66 -5.56
CA GLN A 267 -7.27 13.76 -4.71
C GLN A 267 -8.20 13.28 -3.60
N GLU A 268 -9.11 12.35 -3.88
CA GLU A 268 -10.00 11.75 -2.87
C GLU A 268 -9.18 11.01 -1.81
N GLN A 269 -8.11 10.34 -2.23
CA GLN A 269 -7.15 9.73 -1.32
C GLN A 269 -6.48 10.78 -0.44
N GLN A 270 -5.91 11.84 -1.00
CA GLN A 270 -5.28 12.92 -0.22
C GLN A 270 -6.26 13.58 0.75
N LYS A 271 -7.52 13.78 0.35
CA LYS A 271 -8.57 14.31 1.23
C LYS A 271 -8.87 13.34 2.37
N SER A 272 -8.94 12.04 2.10
CA SER A 272 -9.13 11.03 3.14
C SER A 272 -7.97 10.96 4.13
N GLU A 273 -6.74 11.19 3.66
CA GLU A 273 -5.55 11.33 4.50
C GLU A 273 -5.59 12.59 5.40
N GLN A 274 -6.22 13.68 4.94
CA GLN A 274 -6.32 14.94 5.70
C GLN A 274 -7.50 15.01 6.66
N LEU A 275 -8.56 14.24 6.42
CA LEU A 275 -9.79 14.21 7.23
C LEU A 275 -9.73 13.21 8.40
N THR A 276 -8.61 12.52 8.59
CA THR A 276 -8.42 11.56 9.69
C THR A 276 -7.36 12.02 10.68
#